data_AF-A0A182TDQ4-F1
#
_entry.id   AF-A0A182TDQ4-F1
#
_cell.length_a   1.000
_cell.length_b   1.000
_cell.length_c   1.000
_cell.angle_alpha   90.00
_cell.angle_beta   90.00
_cell.angle_gamma   90.00
#
_symmetry.space_group_name_H-M   'P 1'
#
loop_
_entity.id
_entity.type
_entity.pdbx_description
1 polymer ?
#
loop_
_entity_poly.entity_id
_entity_poly.type
_entity_poly.pdbx_seq_one_letter_code
_entity_poly.pdbx_strand_id
1 'polypeptide(L)'
;MEQLLECLIHAHRSLDNLTGCTLLNKAVEGLLEGLINIPDQIEHVKLYRDIHLRVMRLMQDHRLFGPMWTNKAITRYMLECREELRYNVEAVDLLITSNFVNMQQFDMMLVQLMDNGNNYVAVVFAMQLLQTFFIDERHNSAITENDLAGTIEMLHRLTAHPRAPEGLTHLIEMLRANHDPNSFLMDRAIVGPTSYIHAGVAQARSDIDDSPGFLERAEFLLKDWVTIALSPNTCRDPLKGFSVFVGKMNAHGILKGDEPLTRFFRFATQYCIDLTYRNMNEPNAKTKIFQFIDAYVRLIALLVKHSGESGSTNTKLNLLNKILGIIIGILLHDQEVHTTAFQQVGYHRIFAMLFLELTTHDPILENISISVITAFCHTFHILRPSAAPGFCYSWLELIAHRVFIGRVLAQIPQQKGWHMYSQLLIDLFKYLAPFLRNAELAKPVQHLYKGTLRVLLVLLHDFPEFLCDYHFAFCDVIPSNCIQMRNLILSPYPRNMRLPDPFTPNLKVE
;
A
#
# COMPACT_ATOMS: atom_id res chain seq x y z
N MET A 1 6.79 19.36 -33.92
CA MET A 1 6.15 20.49 -33.21
C MET A 1 5.51 21.51 -34.14
N GLU A 2 6.19 22.00 -35.18
CA GLU A 2 5.62 22.99 -36.13
C GLU A 2 4.32 22.49 -36.80
N GLN A 3 4.30 21.24 -37.29
CA GLN A 3 3.10 20.64 -37.88
C GLN A 3 1.92 20.55 -36.90
N LEU A 4 2.18 20.27 -35.61
CA LEU A 4 1.13 20.23 -34.59
C LEU A 4 0.52 21.62 -34.37
N LEU A 5 1.37 22.66 -34.38
CA LEU A 5 0.95 24.05 -34.26
C LEU A 5 0.11 24.49 -35.48
N GLU A 6 0.49 24.12 -36.70
CA GLU A 6 -0.30 24.39 -37.90
C GLU A 6 -1.67 23.73 -37.84
N CYS A 7 -1.74 22.45 -37.46
CA CYS A 7 -3.01 21.76 -37.27
C CYS A 7 -3.87 22.42 -36.19
N LEU A 8 -3.26 22.91 -35.10
CA LEU A 8 -3.97 23.60 -34.02
C LEU A 8 -4.57 24.92 -34.51
N ILE A 9 -3.81 25.70 -35.27
CA ILE A 9 -4.28 26.96 -35.88
C ILE A 9 -5.44 26.69 -36.84
N HIS A 10 -5.34 25.64 -37.66
CA HIS A 10 -6.41 25.27 -38.59
C HIS A 10 -7.68 24.82 -37.86
N ALA A 11 -7.57 23.89 -36.90
CA ALA A 11 -8.71 23.41 -36.12
C ALA A 11 -9.39 24.54 -35.33
N HIS A 12 -8.62 25.50 -34.80
CA HIS A 12 -9.17 26.66 -34.10
C HIS A 12 -9.96 27.60 -35.03
N ARG A 13 -9.57 27.71 -36.31
CA ARG A 13 -10.22 28.60 -37.29
C ARG A 13 -11.51 28.00 -37.86
N SER A 14 -11.53 26.71 -38.15
CA SER A 14 -12.67 26.02 -38.79
C SER A 14 -13.67 25.47 -37.78
N LEU A 15 -13.19 24.94 -36.65
CA LEU A 15 -13.99 24.24 -35.62
C LEU A 15 -14.89 23.12 -36.19
N ASP A 16 -14.47 22.49 -37.28
CA ASP A 16 -15.17 21.35 -37.87
C ASP A 16 -14.55 20.01 -37.42
N ASN A 17 -15.31 18.93 -37.57
CA ASN A 17 -14.87 17.60 -37.16
C ASN A 17 -13.65 17.09 -37.95
N LEU A 18 -13.46 17.55 -39.20
CA LEU A 18 -12.38 17.08 -40.05
C LEU A 18 -11.02 17.60 -39.56
N THR A 19 -10.95 18.90 -39.34
CA THR A 19 -9.78 19.59 -38.81
C THR A 19 -9.50 19.20 -37.36
N GLY A 20 -10.55 19.01 -36.55
CA GLY A 20 -10.44 18.43 -35.20
C GLY A 20 -9.82 17.02 -35.23
N CYS A 21 -10.26 16.14 -36.13
CA CYS A 21 -9.68 14.81 -36.30
C CYS A 21 -8.23 14.88 -36.77
N THR A 22 -7.90 15.79 -37.68
CA THR A 22 -6.52 15.93 -38.19
C THR A 22 -5.57 16.36 -37.07
N LEU A 23 -6.01 17.31 -36.22
CA LEU A 23 -5.25 17.72 -35.04
C LEU A 23 -5.06 16.57 -34.05
N LEU A 24 -6.13 15.83 -33.71
CA LEU A 24 -6.05 14.69 -32.79
C LEU A 24 -5.15 13.59 -33.33
N ASN A 25 -5.27 13.25 -34.62
CA ASN A 25 -4.42 12.27 -35.27
C ASN A 25 -2.95 12.67 -35.15
N LYS A 26 -2.62 13.95 -35.40
CA LYS A 26 -1.25 14.43 -35.28
C LYS A 26 -0.75 14.46 -33.83
N ALA A 27 -1.63 14.78 -32.87
CA ALA A 27 -1.30 14.76 -31.45
C ALA A 27 -1.01 13.34 -30.94
N VAL A 28 -1.81 12.36 -31.36
CA VAL A 28 -1.62 10.95 -30.99
C VAL A 28 -0.40 10.35 -31.70
N GLU A 29 -0.25 10.60 -33.01
CA GLU A 29 0.94 10.16 -33.78
C GLU A 29 2.23 10.67 -33.14
N GLY A 30 2.25 11.96 -32.79
CA GLY A 30 3.40 12.57 -32.14
C GLY A 30 3.75 11.92 -30.81
N LEU A 31 2.77 11.52 -29.99
CA LEU A 31 3.01 10.79 -28.74
C LEU A 31 3.51 9.36 -28.97
N LEU A 32 2.90 8.64 -29.92
CA LEU A 32 3.33 7.27 -30.26
C LEU A 32 4.77 7.24 -30.81
N GLU A 33 5.16 8.27 -31.57
CA GLU A 33 6.50 8.41 -32.16
C GLU A 33 7.53 8.97 -31.15
N GLY A 34 7.14 9.93 -30.32
CA GLY A 34 8.07 10.72 -29.50
C GLY A 34 8.42 10.13 -28.13
N LEU A 35 7.71 9.09 -27.68
CA LEU A 35 8.03 8.33 -26.47
C LEU A 35 9.01 7.19 -26.77
N ILE A 36 10.15 7.54 -27.36
CA ILE A 36 11.30 6.64 -27.51
C ILE A 36 12.27 6.99 -26.37
N ASN A 37 12.72 5.98 -25.63
CA ASN A 37 13.58 6.16 -24.47
C ASN A 37 14.98 6.66 -24.90
N ILE A 38 15.19 7.98 -24.87
CA ILE A 38 16.48 8.64 -25.11
C ILE A 38 17.01 9.14 -23.77
N PRO A 39 17.96 8.42 -23.13
CA PRO A 39 18.43 8.72 -21.77
C PRO A 39 18.97 10.14 -21.57
N ASP A 40 19.51 10.74 -22.62
CA ASP A 40 20.19 12.05 -22.56
C ASP A 40 19.24 13.26 -22.71
N GLN A 41 17.94 13.05 -22.98
CA GLN A 41 16.97 14.14 -23.28
C GLN A 41 15.65 14.05 -22.51
N ILE A 42 15.68 13.54 -21.28
CA ILE A 42 14.47 13.27 -20.46
C ILE A 42 13.58 14.51 -20.28
N GLU A 43 14.14 15.71 -20.09
CA GLU A 43 13.36 16.94 -19.92
C GLU A 43 12.64 17.38 -21.20
N HIS A 44 13.28 17.24 -22.36
CA HIS A 44 12.67 17.56 -23.65
C HIS A 44 11.55 16.59 -24.00
N VAL A 45 11.71 15.30 -23.70
CA VAL A 45 10.67 14.27 -23.88
C VAL A 45 9.47 14.57 -22.99
N LYS A 46 9.68 14.98 -21.73
CA LYS A 46 8.59 15.39 -20.83
C LYS A 46 7.81 16.59 -21.38
N LEU A 47 8.50 17.65 -21.80
CA LEU A 47 7.85 18.83 -22.37
C LEU A 47 7.08 18.49 -23.65
N TYR A 48 7.69 17.69 -24.52
CA TYR A 48 7.07 17.22 -25.76
C TYR A 48 5.79 16.46 -25.46
N ARG A 49 5.83 15.50 -24.54
CA ARG A 49 4.65 14.75 -24.07
C ARG A 49 3.56 15.67 -23.53
N ASP A 50 3.92 16.57 -22.62
CA ASP A 50 2.96 17.45 -21.95
C ASP A 50 2.24 18.39 -22.93
N ILE A 51 2.89 18.82 -24.01
CA ILE A 51 2.25 19.64 -25.05
C ILE A 51 1.19 18.84 -25.81
N HIS A 52 1.49 17.60 -26.21
CA HIS A 52 0.53 16.76 -26.94
C HIS A 52 -0.68 16.40 -26.06
N LEU A 53 -0.44 16.06 -24.78
CA LEU A 53 -1.52 15.80 -23.81
C LEU A 53 -2.41 17.05 -23.60
N ARG A 54 -1.81 18.24 -23.51
CA ARG A 54 -2.58 19.50 -23.38
C ARG A 54 -3.45 19.79 -24.59
N VAL A 55 -2.96 19.53 -25.81
CA VAL A 55 -3.75 19.69 -27.04
C VAL A 55 -4.96 18.76 -27.02
N MET A 56 -4.78 17.48 -26.66
CA MET A 56 -5.91 16.54 -26.55
C MET A 56 -6.87 16.92 -25.41
N ARG A 57 -6.36 17.39 -24.27
CA ARG A 57 -7.18 17.83 -23.13
C ARG A 57 -8.05 19.03 -23.50
N LEU A 58 -7.51 19.97 -24.29
CA LEU A 58 -8.24 21.11 -24.82
C LEU A 58 -9.42 20.64 -25.68
N MET A 59 -9.20 19.67 -26.56
CA MET A 59 -10.24 19.11 -27.43
C MET A 59 -11.41 18.46 -26.66
N GLN A 60 -11.14 17.94 -25.45
CA GLN A 60 -12.19 17.40 -24.56
C GLN A 60 -13.03 18.47 -23.85
N ASP A 61 -12.72 19.76 -23.97
CA ASP A 61 -13.58 20.82 -23.43
C ASP A 61 -14.98 20.73 -24.05
N HIS A 62 -16.01 20.78 -23.22
CA HIS A 62 -17.41 20.73 -23.64
C HIS A 62 -17.81 21.88 -24.58
N ARG A 63 -17.07 22.99 -24.57
CA ARG A 63 -17.26 24.13 -25.46
C ARG A 63 -16.69 23.91 -26.87
N LEU A 64 -15.85 22.89 -27.03
CA LEU A 64 -15.27 22.49 -28.31
C LEU A 64 -15.95 21.20 -28.79
N PHE A 65 -15.24 20.07 -28.79
CA PHE A 65 -15.74 18.80 -29.32
C PHE A 65 -16.24 17.86 -28.21
N GLY A 66 -15.89 18.14 -26.95
CA GLY A 66 -16.29 17.35 -25.79
C GLY A 66 -15.56 16.01 -25.65
N PRO A 67 -15.69 15.35 -24.48
CA PRO A 67 -14.91 14.16 -24.14
C PRO A 67 -15.32 12.92 -24.93
N MET A 68 -16.62 12.73 -25.20
CA MET A 68 -17.08 11.51 -25.90
C MET A 68 -16.60 11.43 -27.34
N TRP A 69 -16.69 12.53 -28.09
CA TRP A 69 -16.24 12.58 -29.49
C TRP A 69 -14.71 12.46 -29.55
N THR A 70 -14.00 13.21 -28.70
CA THR A 70 -12.54 13.22 -28.66
C THR A 70 -11.99 11.84 -28.32
N ASN A 71 -12.53 11.17 -27.29
CA ASN A 71 -12.03 9.85 -26.90
C ASN A 71 -12.28 8.80 -27.99
N LYS A 72 -13.43 8.86 -28.67
CA LYS A 72 -13.74 7.97 -29.79
C LYS A 72 -12.80 8.20 -30.97
N ALA A 73 -12.48 9.45 -31.30
CA ALA A 73 -11.54 9.78 -32.37
C ALA A 73 -10.11 9.32 -32.04
N ILE A 74 -9.64 9.55 -30.80
CA ILE A 74 -8.33 9.09 -30.33
C ILE A 74 -8.25 7.56 -30.37
N THR A 75 -9.22 6.87 -29.78
CA THR A 75 -9.25 5.38 -29.72
C THR A 75 -9.21 4.77 -31.11
N ARG A 76 -9.97 5.36 -32.06
CA ARG A 76 -9.96 4.94 -33.45
C ARG A 76 -8.58 5.11 -34.09
N TYR A 77 -7.97 6.29 -33.95
CA TYR A 77 -6.67 6.58 -34.55
C TYR A 77 -5.54 5.73 -33.96
N MET A 78 -5.56 5.45 -32.65
CA MET A 78 -4.57 4.57 -32.00
C MET A 78 -4.45 3.23 -32.71
N LEU A 79 -5.54 2.70 -33.27
CA LEU A 79 -5.58 1.38 -33.90
C LEU A 79 -5.50 1.46 -35.43
N GLU A 80 -5.91 2.58 -36.04
CA GLU A 80 -5.77 2.84 -37.48
C GLU A 80 -4.39 3.41 -37.88
N CYS A 81 -3.56 3.84 -36.92
CA CYS A 81 -2.23 4.39 -37.19
C CYS A 81 -1.28 3.35 -37.80
N ARG A 82 -0.10 3.80 -38.24
CA ARG A 82 0.91 2.95 -38.88
C ARG A 82 1.36 1.84 -37.92
N GLU A 83 1.59 0.65 -38.45
CA GLU A 83 1.92 -0.54 -37.64
C GLU A 83 3.16 -0.35 -36.76
N GLU A 84 4.16 0.40 -37.26
CA GLU A 84 5.40 0.77 -36.55
C GLU A 84 5.15 1.59 -35.27
N LEU A 85 4.04 2.35 -35.21
CA LEU A 85 3.69 3.23 -34.09
C LEU A 85 2.64 2.62 -33.17
N ARG A 86 1.78 1.76 -33.73
CA ARG A 86 0.59 1.21 -33.08
C ARG A 86 0.87 0.46 -31.78
N TYR A 87 2.02 -0.21 -31.70
CA TYR A 87 2.35 -1.14 -30.62
C TYR A 87 3.29 -0.54 -29.55
N ASN A 88 3.26 0.79 -29.37
CA ASN A 88 4.01 1.47 -28.30
C ASN A 88 3.26 1.37 -26.96
N VAL A 89 3.68 0.45 -26.09
CA VAL A 89 3.05 0.18 -24.79
C VAL A 89 3.04 1.41 -23.87
N GLU A 90 4.15 2.15 -23.77
CA GLU A 90 4.27 3.32 -22.90
C GLU A 90 3.32 4.45 -23.32
N ALA A 91 3.18 4.67 -24.63
CA ALA A 91 2.28 5.68 -25.15
C ALA A 91 0.80 5.29 -24.98
N VAL A 92 0.46 4.01 -25.16
CA VAL A 92 -0.90 3.50 -24.92
C VAL A 92 -1.28 3.56 -23.45
N ASP A 93 -0.39 3.13 -22.55
CA ASP A 93 -0.57 3.28 -21.10
C ASP A 93 -0.85 4.73 -20.71
N LEU A 94 -0.02 5.67 -21.19
CA LEU A 94 -0.20 7.10 -20.91
C LEU A 94 -1.55 7.64 -21.41
N LEU A 95 -1.99 7.25 -22.61
CA LEU A 95 -3.28 7.68 -23.17
C LEU A 95 -4.46 7.15 -22.35
N ILE A 96 -4.38 5.91 -21.87
CA ILE A 96 -5.42 5.30 -21.06
C ILE A 96 -5.46 5.92 -19.66
N THR A 97 -4.31 6.00 -18.98
CA THR A 97 -4.21 6.59 -17.63
C THR A 97 -4.60 8.07 -17.61
N SER A 98 -4.44 8.78 -18.73
CA SER A 98 -4.88 10.18 -18.89
C SER A 98 -6.36 10.33 -19.29
N ASN A 99 -7.15 9.25 -19.35
CA ASN A 99 -8.58 9.23 -19.70
C ASN A 99 -8.91 9.73 -21.12
N PHE A 100 -8.04 9.48 -22.10
CA PHE A 100 -8.29 9.80 -23.51
C PHE A 100 -8.91 8.66 -24.31
N VAL A 101 -8.91 7.44 -23.78
CA VAL A 101 -9.32 6.23 -24.50
C VAL A 101 -10.73 5.81 -24.10
N ASN A 102 -11.53 5.36 -25.07
CA ASN A 102 -12.77 4.66 -24.83
C ASN A 102 -12.46 3.16 -24.70
N MET A 103 -12.41 2.66 -23.46
CA MET A 103 -11.94 1.30 -23.17
C MET A 103 -12.78 0.22 -23.85
N GLN A 104 -14.11 0.37 -23.89
CA GLN A 104 -14.99 -0.61 -24.54
C GLN A 104 -14.69 -0.74 -26.05
N GLN A 105 -14.44 0.37 -26.74
CA GLN A 105 -14.07 0.35 -28.15
C GLN A 105 -12.64 -0.16 -28.35
N PHE A 106 -11.73 0.22 -27.46
CA PHE A 106 -10.34 -0.22 -27.50
C PHE A 106 -10.24 -1.75 -27.37
N ASP A 107 -10.91 -2.34 -26.38
CA ASP A 107 -10.97 -3.79 -26.16
C ASP A 107 -11.52 -4.52 -27.40
N MET A 108 -12.67 -4.06 -27.91
CA MET A 108 -13.30 -4.66 -29.09
C MET A 108 -12.38 -4.60 -30.32
N MET A 109 -11.72 -3.47 -30.56
CA MET A 109 -10.85 -3.31 -31.73
C MET A 109 -9.50 -4.03 -31.54
N LEU A 110 -8.97 -4.16 -30.33
CA LEU A 110 -7.77 -4.94 -30.04
C LEU A 110 -8.02 -6.43 -30.28
N VAL A 111 -9.19 -6.94 -29.90
CA VAL A 111 -9.64 -8.30 -30.23
C VAL A 111 -9.69 -8.53 -31.74
N GLN A 112 -10.19 -7.56 -32.50
CA GLN A 112 -10.21 -7.62 -33.96
C GLN A 112 -8.79 -7.62 -34.54
N LEU A 113 -7.89 -6.79 -34.01
CA LEU A 113 -6.50 -6.71 -34.47
C LEU A 113 -5.73 -8.01 -34.28
N MET A 114 -5.99 -8.76 -33.20
CA MET A 114 -5.37 -10.07 -32.97
C MET A 114 -5.77 -11.09 -34.06
N ASP A 115 -6.87 -10.85 -34.78
CA ASP A 115 -7.37 -11.69 -35.88
C ASP A 115 -7.32 -13.20 -35.56
N ASN A 116 -7.88 -13.55 -34.40
CA ASN A 116 -7.88 -14.93 -33.86
C ASN A 116 -6.49 -15.61 -33.85
N GLY A 117 -5.43 -14.83 -33.61
CA GLY A 117 -4.05 -15.32 -33.52
C GLY A 117 -3.26 -15.25 -34.83
N ASN A 118 -3.84 -14.77 -35.93
CA ASN A 118 -3.12 -14.59 -37.19
C ASN A 118 -2.15 -13.40 -37.13
N ASN A 119 -2.52 -12.35 -36.39
CA ASN A 119 -1.64 -11.20 -36.18
C ASN A 119 -0.81 -11.38 -34.91
N TYR A 120 0.35 -12.02 -35.07
CA TYR A 120 1.24 -12.34 -33.94
C TYR A 120 1.68 -11.09 -33.17
N VAL A 121 1.97 -9.98 -33.87
CA VAL A 121 2.43 -8.73 -33.24
C VAL A 121 1.35 -8.14 -32.33
N ALA A 122 0.09 -8.14 -32.79
CA ALA A 122 -1.04 -7.69 -31.97
C ALA A 122 -1.27 -8.58 -30.73
N VAL A 123 -1.06 -9.90 -30.85
CA VAL A 123 -1.18 -10.82 -29.70
C VAL A 123 -0.09 -10.54 -28.67
N VAL A 124 1.16 -10.39 -29.09
CA VAL A 124 2.28 -10.07 -28.19
C VAL A 124 2.08 -8.71 -27.53
N PHE A 125 1.60 -7.72 -28.28
CA PHE A 125 1.28 -6.41 -27.73
C PHE A 125 0.15 -6.49 -26.68
N ALA A 126 -0.91 -7.24 -26.94
CA ALA A 126 -1.98 -7.47 -25.96
C ALA A 126 -1.45 -8.17 -24.70
N MET A 127 -0.54 -9.15 -24.84
CA MET A 127 0.13 -9.78 -23.70
C MET A 127 0.94 -8.78 -22.88
N GLN A 128 1.71 -7.90 -23.53
CA GLN A 128 2.48 -6.86 -22.85
C GLN A 128 1.57 -5.89 -22.10
N LEU A 129 0.46 -5.45 -22.69
CA LEU A 129 -0.51 -4.60 -22.00
C LEU A 129 -1.10 -5.28 -20.76
N LEU A 130 -1.51 -6.55 -20.86
CA LEU A 130 -2.02 -7.29 -19.69
C LEU A 130 -0.95 -7.45 -18.62
N GLN A 131 0.31 -7.70 -19.00
CA GLN A 131 1.41 -7.79 -18.06
C GLN A 131 1.65 -6.44 -17.37
N THR A 132 1.73 -5.34 -18.11
CA THR A 132 1.92 -4.00 -17.55
C THR A 132 0.77 -3.63 -16.60
N PHE A 133 -0.49 -3.78 -17.03
CA PHE A 133 -1.65 -3.33 -16.25
C PHE A 133 -2.01 -4.22 -15.07
N PHE A 134 -1.88 -5.54 -15.20
CA PHE A 134 -2.39 -6.48 -14.19
C PHE A 134 -1.31 -7.26 -13.45
N ILE A 135 -0.04 -7.17 -13.87
CA ILE A 135 1.07 -7.90 -13.22
C ILE A 135 2.13 -6.95 -12.67
N ASP A 136 2.65 -6.02 -13.49
CA ASP A 136 3.78 -5.17 -13.13
C ASP A 136 3.32 -3.92 -12.34
N GLU A 137 2.27 -3.22 -12.79
CA GLU A 137 1.77 -1.97 -12.19
C GLU A 137 0.45 -2.12 -11.39
N ARG A 138 0.28 -3.25 -10.68
CA ARG A 138 -0.94 -3.64 -9.94
C ARG A 138 -1.58 -2.59 -9.02
N HIS A 139 -0.83 -1.58 -8.59
CA HIS A 139 -1.27 -0.59 -7.59
C HIS A 139 -1.70 0.74 -8.21
N ASN A 140 -1.62 0.87 -9.53
CA ASN A 140 -1.82 2.13 -10.25
C ASN A 140 -2.78 2.00 -11.44
N SER A 141 -3.44 0.86 -11.62
CA SER A 141 -4.25 0.62 -12.81
C SER A 141 -5.52 1.47 -12.78
N ALA A 142 -5.59 2.47 -13.65
CA ALA A 142 -6.83 3.17 -14.00
C ALA A 142 -7.88 2.25 -14.67
N ILE A 143 -7.56 0.95 -14.81
CA ILE A 143 -8.22 -0.04 -15.64
C ILE A 143 -8.46 -1.30 -14.80
N THR A 144 -9.62 -1.91 -14.98
CA THR A 144 -10.01 -3.19 -14.38
C THR A 144 -10.00 -4.32 -15.42
N GLU A 145 -9.98 -5.58 -15.00
CA GLU A 145 -10.07 -6.72 -15.93
C GLU A 145 -11.35 -6.69 -16.79
N ASN A 146 -12.43 -6.08 -16.27
CA ASN A 146 -13.68 -5.90 -17.03
C ASN A 146 -13.53 -4.97 -18.24
N ASP A 147 -12.60 -4.01 -18.19
CA ASP A 147 -12.37 -3.06 -19.28
C ASP A 147 -11.65 -3.70 -20.48
N LEU A 148 -11.02 -4.87 -20.28
CA LEU A 148 -10.31 -5.65 -21.30
C LEU A 148 -10.82 -7.10 -21.39
N ALA A 149 -12.08 -7.33 -21.02
CA ALA A 149 -12.66 -8.67 -20.92
C ALA A 149 -12.57 -9.45 -22.24
N GLY A 150 -12.85 -8.81 -23.38
CA GLY A 150 -12.77 -9.45 -24.69
C GLY A 150 -11.34 -9.82 -25.08
N THR A 151 -10.37 -8.96 -24.76
CA THR A 151 -8.94 -9.21 -24.98
C THR A 151 -8.46 -10.39 -24.14
N ILE A 152 -8.83 -10.43 -22.85
CA ILE A 152 -8.49 -11.55 -21.95
C ILE A 152 -9.12 -12.85 -22.45
N GLU A 153 -10.39 -12.83 -22.86
CA GLU A 153 -11.08 -14.02 -23.39
C GLU A 153 -10.42 -14.53 -24.69
N MET A 154 -10.07 -13.63 -25.61
CA MET A 154 -9.37 -13.97 -26.84
C MET A 154 -8.00 -14.60 -26.54
N LEU A 155 -7.20 -13.97 -25.68
CA LEU A 155 -5.88 -14.48 -25.28
C LEU A 155 -6.00 -15.83 -24.57
N HIS A 156 -7.01 -16.00 -23.72
CA HIS A 156 -7.28 -17.29 -23.10
C HIS A 156 -7.63 -18.36 -24.14
N ARG A 157 -8.47 -18.06 -25.15
CA ARG A 157 -8.75 -18.99 -26.25
C ARG A 157 -7.50 -19.37 -27.03
N LEU A 158 -6.58 -18.41 -27.19
CA LEU A 158 -5.33 -18.62 -27.93
C LEU A 158 -4.31 -19.52 -27.20
N THR A 159 -4.46 -19.82 -25.90
CA THR A 159 -3.56 -20.77 -25.22
C THR A 159 -3.63 -22.18 -25.81
N ALA A 160 -4.75 -22.54 -26.43
CA ALA A 160 -4.92 -23.82 -27.12
C ALA A 160 -4.56 -23.76 -28.62
N HIS A 161 -4.15 -22.60 -29.13
CA HIS A 161 -3.85 -22.40 -30.54
C HIS A 161 -2.43 -22.89 -30.87
N PRO A 162 -2.20 -23.59 -31.99
CA PRO A 162 -0.89 -24.16 -32.34
C PRO A 162 0.22 -23.12 -32.57
N ARG A 163 -0.13 -21.83 -32.66
CA ARG A 163 0.80 -20.69 -32.81
C ARG A 163 0.80 -19.76 -31.59
N ALA A 164 0.40 -20.25 -30.42
CA ALA A 164 0.41 -19.46 -29.19
C ALA A 164 1.84 -18.92 -28.91
N PRO A 165 2.00 -17.62 -28.61
CA PRO A 165 3.28 -17.07 -28.18
C PRO A 165 3.78 -17.72 -26.88
N GLU A 166 5.10 -17.80 -26.74
CA GLU A 166 5.74 -18.27 -25.50
C GLU A 166 5.36 -17.34 -24.34
N GLY A 167 5.07 -17.94 -23.17
CA GLY A 167 4.65 -17.19 -21.98
C GLY A 167 3.15 -16.86 -21.90
N LEU A 168 2.36 -17.02 -22.99
CA LEU A 168 0.92 -16.75 -22.96
C LEU A 168 0.18 -17.60 -21.92
N THR A 169 0.46 -18.91 -21.87
CA THR A 169 -0.15 -19.81 -20.88
C THR A 169 0.19 -19.39 -19.46
N HIS A 170 1.45 -19.02 -19.22
CA HIS A 170 1.91 -18.55 -17.91
C HIS A 170 1.23 -17.22 -17.52
N LEU A 171 1.10 -16.29 -18.46
CA LEU A 171 0.41 -15.01 -18.26
C LEU A 171 -1.06 -15.22 -17.85
N ILE A 172 -1.78 -16.10 -18.56
CA ILE A 172 -3.17 -16.44 -18.24
C ILE A 172 -3.26 -17.18 -16.90
N GLU A 173 -2.32 -18.06 -16.58
CA GLU A 173 -2.24 -18.70 -15.26
C GLU A 173 -1.99 -17.70 -14.15
N MET A 174 -1.14 -16.70 -14.35
CA MET A 174 -0.91 -15.62 -13.37
C MET A 174 -2.19 -14.79 -13.16
N LEU A 175 -2.92 -14.45 -14.23
CA LEU A 175 -4.21 -13.77 -14.13
C LEU A 175 -5.26 -14.61 -13.40
N ARG A 176 -5.25 -15.94 -13.59
CA ARG A 176 -6.14 -16.88 -12.87
C ARG A 176 -5.72 -17.15 -11.43
N ALA A 177 -4.42 -17.21 -11.14
CA ALA A 177 -3.90 -17.37 -9.79
C ALA A 177 -4.22 -16.13 -8.92
N ASN A 178 -4.41 -14.96 -9.55
CA ASN A 178 -4.99 -13.79 -8.91
C ASN A 178 -6.49 -14.00 -8.53
N HIS A 179 -7.21 -14.92 -9.19
CA HIS A 179 -8.60 -15.30 -8.87
C HIS A 179 -8.72 -16.44 -7.84
N ASP A 180 -7.63 -17.15 -7.53
CA ASP A 180 -7.65 -18.28 -6.60
C ASP A 180 -7.77 -17.76 -5.15
N PRO A 181 -8.83 -18.10 -4.39
CA PRO A 181 -9.02 -17.67 -3.00
C PRO A 181 -8.05 -18.40 -2.06
N ASN A 182 -6.77 -18.52 -2.39
CA ASN A 182 -5.70 -18.98 -1.52
C ASN A 182 -4.34 -18.31 -1.81
N SER A 183 -4.22 -17.42 -2.80
CA SER A 183 -3.01 -16.62 -3.08
C SER A 183 -2.89 -15.39 -2.15
N PHE A 184 -3.10 -15.62 -0.85
CA PHE A 184 -4.00 -14.79 -0.03
C PHE A 184 -3.37 -13.76 0.92
N LEU A 185 -2.34 -13.00 0.51
CA LEU A 185 -1.85 -11.92 1.39
C LEU A 185 -1.73 -10.52 0.77
N MET A 186 -1.68 -10.37 -0.54
CA MET A 186 -1.57 -9.04 -1.16
C MET A 186 -2.91 -8.59 -1.80
N ASP A 187 -3.63 -9.50 -2.46
CA ASP A 187 -4.86 -9.18 -3.22
C ASP A 187 -6.16 -9.09 -2.40
N ARG A 188 -6.10 -9.32 -1.08
CA ARG A 188 -7.27 -9.13 -0.19
C ARG A 188 -7.46 -7.69 0.29
N ALA A 189 -6.63 -6.74 -0.14
CA ALA A 189 -6.69 -5.35 0.29
C ALA A 189 -8.06 -4.67 0.08
N ILE A 190 -8.80 -5.03 -0.98
CA ILE A 190 -10.05 -4.33 -1.32
C ILE A 190 -11.31 -5.12 -0.88
N VAL A 191 -11.24 -6.45 -0.75
CA VAL A 191 -12.42 -7.31 -0.43
C VAL A 191 -12.18 -8.29 0.75
N GLY A 192 -11.05 -8.18 1.46
CA GLY A 192 -10.69 -9.06 2.58
C GLY A 192 -10.91 -8.46 3.98
N PRO A 193 -10.43 -9.15 5.04
CA PRO A 193 -10.46 -8.66 6.42
C PRO A 193 -9.76 -7.30 6.64
N THR A 194 -8.95 -6.86 5.67
CA THR A 194 -8.23 -5.58 5.65
C THR A 194 -9.00 -4.46 4.96
N SER A 195 -10.17 -4.71 4.37
CA SER A 195 -10.96 -3.71 3.64
C SER A 195 -11.23 -2.44 4.48
N TYR A 196 -11.52 -2.62 5.77
CA TYR A 196 -11.70 -1.51 6.71
C TYR A 196 -10.43 -0.71 6.97
N ILE A 197 -9.24 -1.34 6.91
CA ILE A 197 -7.96 -0.63 6.99
C ILE A 197 -7.80 0.26 5.75
N HIS A 198 -7.99 -0.29 4.55
CA HIS A 198 -7.88 0.48 3.31
C HIS A 198 -8.94 1.58 3.21
N ALA A 199 -10.17 1.34 3.66
CA ALA A 199 -11.21 2.35 3.77
C ALA A 199 -10.78 3.49 4.72
N GLY A 200 -10.20 3.15 5.88
CA GLY A 200 -9.64 4.13 6.81
C GLY A 200 -8.50 4.96 6.20
N VAL A 201 -7.60 4.33 5.42
CA VAL A 201 -6.51 5.01 4.71
C VAL A 201 -7.07 6.02 3.70
N ALA A 202 -8.04 5.61 2.89
CA ALA A 202 -8.66 6.48 1.89
C ALA A 202 -9.40 7.67 2.56
N GLN A 203 -10.13 7.42 3.64
CA GLN A 203 -10.86 8.46 4.37
C GLN A 203 -9.92 9.44 5.09
N ALA A 204 -8.78 8.98 5.62
CA ALA A 204 -7.77 9.86 6.20
C ALA A 204 -7.19 10.85 5.19
N ARG A 205 -7.06 10.45 3.93
CA ARG A 205 -6.55 11.27 2.82
C ARG A 205 -7.63 12.09 2.12
N SER A 206 -8.90 11.97 2.52
CA SER A 206 -9.99 12.70 1.89
C SER A 206 -10.03 14.16 2.34
N ASP A 207 -10.04 15.10 1.39
CA ASP A 207 -10.20 16.55 1.59
C ASP A 207 -11.65 16.92 1.98
N ILE A 208 -12.30 16.11 2.82
CA ILE A 208 -13.65 16.39 3.30
C ILE A 208 -13.58 17.59 4.24
N ASP A 209 -14.15 18.69 3.78
CA ASP A 209 -14.26 19.97 4.48
C ASP A 209 -14.99 19.74 5.82
N ASP A 210 -14.26 19.93 6.92
CA ASP A 210 -14.80 19.72 8.26
C ASP A 210 -15.84 20.82 8.54
N SER A 211 -17.10 20.42 8.75
CA SER A 211 -18.19 21.36 8.98
C SER A 211 -17.84 22.35 10.11
N PRO A 212 -18.10 23.66 9.95
CA PRO A 212 -17.76 24.66 10.96
C PRO A 212 -18.26 24.25 12.35
N GLY A 213 -17.36 24.23 13.34
CA GLY A 213 -17.64 23.81 14.72
C GLY A 213 -17.55 22.30 14.99
N PHE A 214 -17.27 21.43 14.01
CA PHE A 214 -16.94 20.03 14.28
C PHE A 214 -15.58 19.89 14.98
N LEU A 215 -14.56 20.57 14.46
CA LEU A 215 -13.19 20.54 15.00
C LEU A 215 -13.13 21.01 16.46
N GLU A 216 -13.81 22.11 16.78
CA GLU A 216 -13.90 22.64 18.15
C GLU A 216 -14.54 21.64 19.12
N ARG A 217 -15.60 20.95 18.69
CA ARG A 217 -16.23 19.88 19.49
C ARG A 217 -15.31 18.68 19.67
N ALA A 218 -14.61 18.26 18.62
CA ALA A 218 -13.67 17.15 18.67
C ALA A 218 -12.47 17.48 19.60
N GLU A 219 -11.95 18.70 19.52
CA GLU A 219 -10.88 19.20 20.39
C GLU A 219 -11.32 19.24 21.85
N PHE A 220 -12.51 19.81 22.11
CA PHE A 220 -13.09 19.85 23.44
C PHE A 220 -13.22 18.44 24.04
N LEU A 221 -13.80 17.50 23.28
CA LEU A 221 -13.97 16.12 23.74
C LEU A 221 -12.62 15.42 23.98
N LEU A 222 -11.64 15.60 23.09
CA LEU A 222 -10.34 14.98 23.26
C LEU A 222 -9.62 15.49 24.52
N LYS A 223 -9.63 16.80 24.77
CA LYS A 223 -9.04 17.40 25.98
C LYS A 223 -9.79 17.01 27.25
N ASP A 224 -11.11 16.93 27.20
CA ASP A 224 -11.95 16.44 28.30
C ASP A 224 -11.60 14.98 28.63
N TRP A 225 -11.47 14.12 27.62
CA TRP A 225 -11.04 12.73 27.82
C TRP A 225 -9.65 12.63 28.44
N VAL A 226 -8.67 13.39 27.95
CA VAL A 226 -7.31 13.39 28.53
C VAL A 226 -7.36 13.77 30.01
N THR A 227 -8.19 14.75 30.37
CA THR A 227 -8.40 15.15 31.77
C THR A 227 -9.03 14.03 32.59
N ILE A 228 -10.03 13.34 32.04
CA ILE A 228 -10.67 12.18 32.68
C ILE A 228 -9.66 11.03 32.84
N ALA A 229 -8.91 10.70 31.80
CA ALA A 229 -7.99 9.57 31.76
C ALA A 229 -6.78 9.73 32.70
N LEU A 230 -6.33 10.97 32.90
CA LEU A 230 -5.24 11.32 33.82
C LEU A 230 -5.72 11.59 35.25
N SER A 231 -7.04 11.63 35.50
CA SER A 231 -7.59 11.87 36.83
C SER A 231 -7.28 10.71 37.79
N PRO A 232 -6.82 10.99 39.04
CA PRO A 232 -6.53 9.95 40.03
C PRO A 232 -7.74 9.06 40.37
N ASN A 233 -8.96 9.60 40.23
CA ASN A 233 -10.20 8.88 40.51
C ASN A 233 -10.51 7.83 39.43
N THR A 234 -10.12 8.07 38.18
CA THR A 234 -10.33 7.15 37.05
C THR A 234 -9.40 5.94 37.13
N CYS A 235 -8.24 6.05 37.82
CA CYS A 235 -7.39 4.89 38.11
C CYS A 235 -8.09 3.83 38.97
N ARG A 236 -9.13 4.20 39.74
CA ARG A 236 -9.89 3.25 40.57
C ARG A 236 -11.06 2.61 39.83
N ASP A 237 -11.71 3.34 38.92
CA ASP A 237 -12.81 2.83 38.10
C ASP A 237 -12.77 3.45 36.69
N PRO A 238 -12.02 2.83 35.76
CA PRO A 238 -11.88 3.34 34.39
C PRO A 238 -13.20 3.33 33.60
N LEU A 239 -14.11 2.40 33.91
CA LEU A 239 -15.36 2.21 33.18
C LEU A 239 -16.35 3.33 33.48
N LYS A 240 -16.37 3.84 34.71
CA LYS A 240 -17.23 4.98 35.07
C LYS A 240 -16.86 6.25 34.31
N GLY A 241 -15.57 6.59 34.26
CA GLY A 241 -15.09 7.73 33.49
C GLY A 241 -15.37 7.59 32.00
N PHE A 242 -15.15 6.39 31.46
CA PHE A 242 -15.45 6.04 30.08
C PHE A 242 -16.94 6.18 29.75
N SER A 243 -17.84 5.68 30.60
CA SER A 243 -19.29 5.72 30.37
C SER A 243 -19.81 7.16 30.31
N VAL A 244 -19.32 8.03 31.20
CA VAL A 244 -19.64 9.46 31.17
C VAL A 244 -19.13 10.11 29.88
N PHE A 245 -17.91 9.77 29.45
CA PHE A 245 -17.32 10.31 28.23
C PHE A 245 -18.07 9.88 26.97
N VAL A 246 -18.44 8.59 26.86
CA VAL A 246 -19.26 8.07 25.75
C VAL A 246 -20.60 8.80 25.67
N GLY A 247 -21.23 9.09 26.82
CA GLY A 247 -22.43 9.93 26.90
C GLY A 247 -22.23 11.32 26.27
N LYS A 248 -21.11 11.98 26.57
CA LYS A 248 -20.74 13.26 25.96
C LYS A 248 -20.50 13.13 24.45
N MET A 249 -19.77 12.11 24.00
CA MET A 249 -19.54 11.87 22.56
C MET A 249 -20.87 11.70 21.80
N ASN A 250 -21.83 10.98 22.38
CA ASN A 250 -23.15 10.81 21.79
C ASN A 250 -23.94 12.14 21.74
N ALA A 251 -23.94 12.90 22.84
CA ALA A 251 -24.61 14.20 22.93
C ALA A 251 -24.06 15.22 21.91
N HIS A 252 -22.74 15.23 21.70
CA HIS A 252 -22.08 16.08 20.71
C HIS A 252 -22.19 15.58 19.26
N GLY A 253 -22.81 14.41 19.05
CA GLY A 253 -23.11 13.85 17.73
C GLY A 253 -21.98 13.05 17.09
N ILE A 254 -20.90 12.74 17.82
CA ILE A 254 -19.77 11.96 17.29
C ILE A 254 -20.16 10.51 17.02
N LEU A 255 -21.08 9.95 17.82
CA LEU A 255 -21.53 8.55 17.71
C LEU A 255 -22.81 8.39 16.86
N LYS A 256 -23.28 9.44 16.19
CA LYS A 256 -24.52 9.40 15.38
C LYS A 256 -24.37 8.74 14.01
N GLY A 257 -23.16 8.38 13.63
CA GLY A 257 -22.87 7.71 12.36
C GLY A 257 -21.39 7.45 12.16
N ASP A 258 -21.08 6.72 11.11
CA ASP A 258 -19.72 6.31 10.77
C ASP A 258 -18.82 7.49 10.37
N GLU A 259 -19.40 8.46 9.64
CA GLU A 259 -18.67 9.63 9.15
C GLU A 259 -18.19 10.58 10.27
N PRO A 260 -19.03 11.05 11.22
CA PRO A 260 -18.56 11.84 12.37
C PRO A 260 -17.52 11.11 13.23
N LEU A 261 -17.65 9.79 13.38
CA LEU A 261 -16.70 8.99 14.15
C LEU A 261 -15.32 8.94 13.46
N THR A 262 -15.32 8.77 12.14
CA THR A 262 -14.11 8.79 11.31
C THR A 262 -13.39 10.13 11.44
N ARG A 263 -14.13 11.23 11.29
CA ARG A 263 -13.56 12.59 11.42
C ARG A 263 -13.00 12.84 12.82
N PHE A 264 -13.65 12.33 13.86
CA PHE A 264 -13.14 12.44 15.23
C PHE A 264 -11.79 11.73 15.39
N PHE A 265 -11.65 10.49 14.89
CA PHE A 265 -10.38 9.77 14.98
C PHE A 265 -9.28 10.38 14.10
N ARG A 266 -9.65 10.89 12.91
CA ARG A 266 -8.73 11.63 12.04
C ARG A 266 -8.20 12.87 12.76
N PHE A 267 -9.09 13.70 13.29
CA PHE A 267 -8.75 14.89 14.06
C PHE A 267 -7.91 14.55 15.30
N ALA A 268 -8.32 13.55 16.10
CA ALA A 268 -7.63 13.20 17.33
C ALA A 268 -6.22 12.66 17.08
N THR A 269 -6.04 11.87 16.01
CA THR A 269 -4.71 11.43 15.57
C THR A 269 -3.87 12.64 15.15
N GLN A 270 -4.38 13.51 14.27
CA GLN A 270 -3.65 14.69 13.81
C GLN A 270 -3.27 15.60 14.97
N TYR A 271 -4.18 15.84 15.92
CA TYR A 271 -3.91 16.66 17.10
C TYR A 271 -2.74 16.11 17.94
N CYS A 272 -2.66 14.78 18.11
CA CYS A 272 -1.55 14.13 18.81
C CYS A 272 -0.22 14.28 18.06
N ILE A 273 -0.26 14.21 16.73
CA ILE A 273 0.92 14.41 15.88
C ILE A 273 1.37 15.87 15.89
N ASP A 274 0.45 16.83 15.75
CA ASP A 274 0.73 18.26 15.83
C ASP A 274 1.29 18.65 17.21
N LEU A 275 0.79 18.01 18.28
CA LEU A 275 1.35 18.17 19.63
C LEU A 275 2.81 17.69 19.68
N THR A 276 3.12 16.60 18.99
CA THR A 276 4.48 16.06 18.87
C THR A 276 5.39 17.06 18.17
N TYR A 277 5.02 17.54 16.97
CA TYR A 277 5.81 18.53 16.23
C TYR A 277 6.03 19.82 17.02
N ARG A 278 4.98 20.37 17.65
CA ARG A 278 5.06 21.64 18.39
C ARG A 278 6.00 21.58 19.59
N ASN A 279 6.05 20.46 20.30
CA ASN A 279 6.72 20.38 21.59
C ASN A 279 8.03 19.57 21.56
N MET A 280 8.39 18.93 20.44
CA MET A 280 9.52 17.98 20.41
C MET A 280 10.87 18.57 20.84
N ASN A 281 11.06 19.87 20.66
CA ASN A 281 12.30 20.57 20.98
C ASN A 281 12.42 20.96 22.46
N GLU A 282 11.38 20.78 23.27
CA GLU A 282 11.42 21.14 24.70
C GLU A 282 11.94 19.97 25.58
N PRO A 283 12.87 20.24 26.52
CA PRO A 283 13.57 19.20 27.30
C PRO A 283 12.69 18.34 28.24
N ASN A 284 11.40 18.65 28.41
CA ASN A 284 10.44 17.86 29.21
C ASN A 284 9.12 17.57 28.49
N ALA A 285 9.01 17.89 27.20
CA ALA A 285 7.76 17.73 26.46
C ALA A 285 7.39 16.27 26.19
N LYS A 286 8.38 15.38 26.05
CA LYS A 286 8.14 13.96 25.75
C LYS A 286 7.16 13.31 26.74
N THR A 287 7.29 13.61 28.03
CA THR A 287 6.37 13.09 29.05
C THR A 287 4.93 13.57 28.82
N LYS A 288 4.74 14.86 28.53
CA LYS A 288 3.41 15.43 28.25
C LYS A 288 2.81 14.88 26.95
N ILE A 289 3.62 14.79 25.89
CA ILE A 289 3.22 14.20 24.60
C ILE A 289 2.77 12.75 24.83
N PHE A 290 3.57 11.95 25.54
CA PHE A 290 3.24 10.55 25.80
C PHE A 290 2.01 10.40 26.69
N GLN A 291 1.84 11.21 27.73
CA GLN A 291 0.62 11.19 28.54
C GLN A 291 -0.63 11.47 27.72
N PHE A 292 -0.55 12.42 26.78
CA PHE A 292 -1.66 12.76 25.89
C PHE A 292 -1.96 11.62 24.91
N ILE A 293 -0.91 11.07 24.26
CA ILE A 293 -1.04 9.94 23.33
C ILE A 293 -1.56 8.70 24.06
N ASP A 294 -1.06 8.37 25.24
CA ASP A 294 -1.49 7.22 26.03
C ASP A 294 -2.97 7.34 26.42
N ALA A 295 -3.43 8.55 26.78
CA ALA A 295 -4.85 8.79 27.00
C ALA A 295 -5.67 8.56 25.73
N TYR A 296 -5.22 9.07 24.57
CA TYR A 296 -5.89 8.82 23.29
C TYR A 296 -5.94 7.33 22.91
N VAL A 297 -4.84 6.61 23.08
CA VAL A 297 -4.77 5.15 22.87
C VAL A 297 -5.76 4.42 23.76
N ARG A 298 -5.85 4.80 25.04
CA ARG A 298 -6.82 4.23 25.98
C ARG A 298 -8.26 4.47 25.56
N LEU A 299 -8.56 5.62 24.97
CA LEU A 299 -9.89 5.87 24.39
C LEU A 299 -10.19 4.86 23.28
N ILE A 300 -9.25 4.69 22.34
CA ILE A 300 -9.40 3.74 21.24
C ILE A 300 -9.63 2.33 21.79
N ALA A 301 -8.78 1.86 22.70
CA ALA A 301 -8.87 0.52 23.25
C ALA A 301 -10.21 0.26 23.94
N LEU A 302 -10.71 1.22 24.73
CA LEU A 302 -12.01 1.13 25.38
C LEU A 302 -13.17 1.18 24.37
N LEU A 303 -13.11 2.04 23.36
CA LEU A 303 -14.13 2.08 22.31
C LEU A 303 -14.18 0.77 21.51
N VAL A 304 -13.03 0.19 21.16
CA VAL A 304 -12.97 -1.12 20.50
C VAL A 304 -13.55 -2.19 21.42
N LYS A 305 -13.09 -2.27 22.67
CA LYS A 305 -13.55 -3.27 23.66
C LYS A 305 -15.05 -3.22 23.88
N HIS A 306 -15.65 -2.03 23.93
CA HIS A 306 -17.06 -1.83 24.24
C HIS A 306 -17.94 -1.53 23.01
N SER A 307 -17.42 -1.64 21.79
CA SER A 307 -18.22 -1.46 20.57
C SER A 307 -19.13 -2.66 20.27
N GLY A 308 -20.37 -2.38 19.86
CA GLY A 308 -21.38 -3.40 19.59
C GLY A 308 -21.88 -4.13 20.84
N GLU A 309 -22.83 -5.03 20.63
CA GLU A 309 -23.39 -5.87 21.71
C GLU A 309 -22.37 -6.89 22.25
N SER A 310 -22.63 -7.42 23.45
CA SER A 310 -21.84 -8.48 24.08
C SER A 310 -21.72 -9.69 23.15
N GLY A 311 -20.53 -9.91 22.58
CA GLY A 311 -20.26 -11.01 21.64
C GLY A 311 -20.09 -10.59 20.17
N SER A 312 -20.37 -9.33 19.79
CA SER A 312 -20.17 -8.84 18.42
C SER A 312 -18.68 -8.62 18.11
N THR A 313 -17.95 -9.66 17.75
CA THR A 313 -16.51 -9.59 17.42
C THR A 313 -16.24 -8.78 16.16
N ASN A 314 -17.11 -8.89 15.15
CA ASN A 314 -16.96 -8.19 13.87
C ASN A 314 -16.99 -6.66 14.03
N THR A 315 -17.93 -6.12 14.81
CA THR A 315 -18.03 -4.67 15.03
C THR A 315 -16.76 -4.10 15.66
N LYS A 316 -16.18 -4.83 16.63
CA LYS A 316 -14.93 -4.46 17.29
C LYS A 316 -13.76 -4.45 16.31
N LEU A 317 -13.66 -5.49 15.49
CA LEU A 317 -12.59 -5.63 14.49
C LEU A 317 -12.71 -4.61 13.37
N ASN A 318 -13.92 -4.33 12.88
CA ASN A 318 -14.16 -3.32 11.86
C ASN A 318 -13.74 -1.93 12.37
N LEU A 319 -14.11 -1.60 13.61
CA LEU A 319 -13.70 -0.34 14.23
C LEU A 319 -12.18 -0.26 14.40
N LEU A 320 -11.53 -1.31 14.92
CA LEU A 320 -10.07 -1.36 15.06
C LEU A 320 -9.38 -1.16 13.72
N ASN A 321 -9.75 -1.97 12.72
CA ASN A 321 -9.15 -1.91 11.37
C ASN A 321 -9.33 -0.52 10.76
N LYS A 322 -10.51 0.08 10.93
CA LYS A 322 -10.77 1.43 10.46
C LYS A 322 -9.87 2.48 11.12
N ILE A 323 -9.70 2.41 12.45
CA ILE A 323 -8.82 3.34 13.18
C ILE A 323 -7.36 3.15 12.77
N LEU A 324 -6.90 1.89 12.64
CA LEU A 324 -5.55 1.60 12.14
C LEU A 324 -5.37 2.19 10.73
N GLY A 325 -6.35 2.03 9.85
CA GLY A 325 -6.38 2.63 8.52
C GLY A 325 -6.24 4.15 8.55
N ILE A 326 -7.00 4.82 9.43
CA ILE A 326 -6.92 6.28 9.59
C ILE A 326 -5.51 6.71 10.00
N ILE A 327 -4.91 6.03 10.99
CA ILE A 327 -3.55 6.34 11.46
C ILE A 327 -2.52 6.11 10.34
N ILE A 328 -2.64 5.02 9.57
CA ILE A 328 -1.78 4.74 8.41
C ILE A 328 -1.90 5.85 7.37
N GLY A 329 -3.13 6.23 6.99
CA GLY A 329 -3.36 7.24 5.96
C GLY A 329 -2.76 8.60 6.34
N ILE A 330 -2.91 8.99 7.61
CA ILE A 330 -2.28 10.20 8.16
C ILE A 330 -0.75 10.07 8.16
N LEU A 331 -0.19 8.94 8.61
CA LEU A 331 1.27 8.72 8.62
C LEU A 331 1.86 8.83 7.21
N LEU A 332 1.25 8.15 6.24
CA LEU A 332 1.75 8.14 4.87
C LEU A 332 1.66 9.54 4.24
N HIS A 333 0.60 10.29 4.52
CA HIS A 333 0.48 11.67 4.07
C HIS A 333 1.49 12.60 4.79
N ASP A 334 1.68 12.44 6.09
CA ASP A 334 2.59 13.26 6.89
C ASP A 334 4.05 13.13 6.43
N GLN A 335 4.50 11.92 6.09
CA GLN A 335 5.86 11.74 5.53
C GLN A 335 6.01 12.35 4.12
N GLU A 336 4.97 12.34 3.30
CA GLU A 336 4.98 12.91 1.96
C GLU A 336 5.10 14.44 2.04
N VAL A 337 4.38 15.06 2.98
CA VAL A 337 4.37 16.51 3.19
C VAL A 337 5.64 16.98 3.92
N HIS A 338 6.01 16.36 5.04
CA HIS A 338 7.12 16.82 5.88
C HIS A 338 8.48 16.30 5.43
N THR A 339 8.54 15.24 4.61
CA THR A 339 9.77 14.66 4.06
C THR A 339 10.84 14.44 5.14
N THR A 340 11.95 15.19 5.11
CA THR A 340 13.05 15.09 6.08
C THR A 340 12.68 15.58 7.49
N ALA A 341 11.62 16.38 7.63
CA ALA A 341 11.16 16.88 8.93
C ALA A 341 10.19 15.91 9.64
N PHE A 342 9.79 14.81 8.97
CA PHE A 342 8.83 13.85 9.47
C PHE A 342 9.17 13.31 10.87
N GLN A 343 8.16 13.23 11.77
CA GLN A 343 8.33 12.77 13.14
C GLN A 343 7.63 11.45 13.45
N GLN A 344 8.41 10.35 13.41
CA GLN A 344 7.92 9.00 13.69
C GLN A 344 7.47 8.74 15.15
N VAL A 345 7.93 9.52 16.12
CA VAL A 345 7.77 9.20 17.56
C VAL A 345 6.31 9.15 18.03
N GLY A 346 5.46 10.02 17.48
CA GLY A 346 4.02 10.04 17.81
C GLY A 346 3.32 8.77 17.33
N TYR A 347 3.50 8.43 16.05
CA TYR A 347 2.95 7.22 15.44
C TYR A 347 3.46 5.94 16.11
N HIS A 348 4.77 5.88 16.39
CA HIS A 348 5.37 4.76 17.12
C HIS A 348 4.67 4.52 18.46
N ARG A 349 4.49 5.59 19.25
CA ARG A 349 3.84 5.50 20.56
C ARG A 349 2.40 5.04 20.44
N ILE A 350 1.64 5.56 19.46
CA ILE A 350 0.26 5.15 19.20
C ILE A 350 0.19 3.64 18.91
N PHE A 351 0.96 3.14 17.94
CA PHE A 351 0.92 1.72 17.57
C PHE A 351 1.40 0.81 18.70
N ALA A 352 2.52 1.15 19.34
CA ALA A 352 3.09 0.33 20.42
C ALA A 352 2.13 0.20 21.59
N MET A 353 1.59 1.32 22.07
CA MET A 353 0.70 1.31 23.23
C MET A 353 -0.65 0.69 22.89
N LEU A 354 -1.20 0.93 21.69
CA LEU A 354 -2.47 0.35 21.28
C LEU A 354 -2.37 -1.17 21.16
N PHE A 355 -1.27 -1.69 20.59
CA PHE A 355 -1.02 -3.12 20.53
C PHE A 355 -0.93 -3.73 21.94
N LEU A 356 -0.21 -3.08 22.85
CA LEU A 356 -0.09 -3.55 24.23
C LEU A 356 -1.43 -3.58 24.96
N GLU A 357 -2.22 -2.51 24.87
CA GLU A 357 -3.54 -2.45 25.53
C GLU A 357 -4.51 -3.50 24.96
N LEU A 358 -4.54 -3.70 23.65
CA LEU A 358 -5.44 -4.66 23.00
C LEU A 358 -4.99 -6.13 23.09
N THR A 359 -3.75 -6.39 23.54
CA THR A 359 -3.23 -7.75 23.76
C THR A 359 -3.03 -8.08 25.24
N THR A 360 -3.57 -7.25 26.13
CA THR A 360 -3.63 -7.54 27.56
C THR A 360 -4.55 -8.73 27.84
N HIS A 361 -4.32 -9.45 28.94
CA HIS A 361 -5.24 -10.49 29.39
C HIS A 361 -6.57 -9.88 29.83
N ASP A 362 -7.62 -10.12 29.05
CA ASP A 362 -8.97 -9.67 29.32
C ASP A 362 -9.98 -10.58 28.59
N PRO A 363 -11.07 -11.04 29.24
CA PRO A 363 -12.00 -11.99 28.63
C PRO A 363 -12.65 -11.50 27.33
N ILE A 364 -12.84 -10.20 27.16
CA ILE A 364 -13.42 -9.63 25.94
C ILE A 364 -12.38 -9.64 24.81
N LEU A 365 -11.12 -9.30 25.14
CA LEU A 365 -10.03 -9.23 24.16
C LEU A 365 -9.55 -10.62 23.74
N GLU A 366 -9.59 -11.62 24.62
CA GLU A 366 -9.21 -12.99 24.32
C GLU A 366 -9.98 -13.55 23.11
N ASN A 367 -11.28 -13.24 23.01
CA ASN A 367 -12.15 -13.64 21.89
C ASN A 367 -11.76 -13.04 20.53
N ILE A 368 -11.03 -11.92 20.52
CA ILE A 368 -10.59 -11.25 19.29
C ILE A 368 -9.07 -11.19 19.15
N SER A 369 -8.32 -11.81 20.07
CA SER A 369 -6.87 -11.66 20.23
C SER A 369 -6.08 -11.98 18.95
N ILE A 370 -6.36 -13.12 18.33
CA ILE A 370 -5.70 -13.52 17.07
C ILE A 370 -5.98 -12.51 15.96
N SER A 371 -7.23 -12.05 15.84
CA SER A 371 -7.64 -11.07 14.83
C SER A 371 -7.00 -9.70 15.07
N VAL A 372 -6.84 -9.28 16.34
CA VAL A 372 -6.10 -8.07 16.71
C VAL A 372 -4.63 -8.20 16.27
N ILE A 373 -3.95 -9.29 16.64
CA ILE A 373 -2.54 -9.51 16.26
C ILE A 373 -2.41 -9.49 14.72
N THR A 374 -3.33 -10.16 14.02
CA THR A 374 -3.40 -10.21 12.57
C THR A 374 -3.57 -8.81 11.95
N ALA A 375 -4.44 -7.97 12.51
CA ALA A 375 -4.64 -6.58 12.06
C ALA A 375 -3.37 -5.74 12.17
N PHE A 376 -2.59 -5.91 13.24
CA PHE A 376 -1.30 -5.24 13.41
C PHE A 376 -0.23 -5.75 12.44
N CYS A 377 -0.17 -7.06 12.16
CA CYS A 377 0.70 -7.59 11.12
C CYS A 377 0.37 -6.97 9.74
N HIS A 378 -0.91 -6.86 9.38
CA HIS A 378 -1.31 -6.19 8.14
C HIS A 378 -0.94 -4.70 8.14
N THR A 379 -1.16 -4.01 9.26
CA THR A 379 -0.77 -2.61 9.43
C THR A 379 0.72 -2.39 9.19
N PHE A 380 1.56 -3.25 9.77
CA PHE A 380 3.02 -3.14 9.59
C PHE A 380 3.46 -3.59 8.20
N HIS A 381 2.77 -4.52 7.55
CA HIS A 381 3.04 -4.83 6.15
C HIS A 381 2.74 -3.64 5.22
N ILE A 382 1.60 -2.95 5.43
CA ILE A 382 1.24 -1.74 4.67
C ILE A 382 2.27 -0.62 4.92
N LEU A 383 2.72 -0.46 6.18
CA LEU A 383 3.74 0.51 6.59
C LEU A 383 5.19 0.02 6.40
N ARG A 384 5.41 -1.01 5.58
CA ARG A 384 6.76 -1.52 5.31
C ARG A 384 7.73 -0.40 4.93
N PRO A 385 9.03 -0.51 5.23
CA PRO A 385 9.98 0.58 5.00
C PRO A 385 10.06 1.10 3.56
N SER A 386 9.72 0.29 2.55
CA SER A 386 9.64 0.75 1.16
C SER A 386 8.44 1.68 0.88
N ALA A 387 7.36 1.57 1.65
CA ALA A 387 6.18 2.44 1.57
C ALA A 387 6.29 3.64 2.54
N ALA A 388 6.93 3.44 3.70
CA ALA A 388 7.16 4.50 4.68
C ALA A 388 8.64 4.61 5.13
N PRO A 389 9.55 5.10 4.26
CA PRO A 389 10.98 5.15 4.56
C PRO A 389 11.31 5.99 5.81
N GLY A 390 10.59 7.11 6.02
CA GLY A 390 10.76 7.97 7.18
C GLY A 390 10.39 7.31 8.51
N PHE A 391 9.63 6.21 8.47
CA PHE A 391 9.17 5.45 9.63
C PHE A 391 10.00 4.19 9.90
N CYS A 392 11.05 3.91 9.11
CA CYS A 392 11.72 2.61 9.11
C CYS A 392 12.33 2.18 10.47
N TYR A 393 12.82 3.13 11.28
CA TYR A 393 13.37 2.81 12.61
C TYR A 393 12.27 2.43 13.61
N SER A 394 11.23 3.26 13.71
CA SER A 394 10.07 2.94 14.55
C SER A 394 9.35 1.68 14.08
N TRP A 395 9.28 1.45 12.77
CA TRP A 395 8.76 0.21 12.21
C TRP A 395 9.56 -1.01 12.67
N LEU A 396 10.90 -0.94 12.63
CA LEU A 396 11.75 -2.03 13.11
C LEU A 396 11.56 -2.25 14.62
N GLU A 397 11.49 -1.18 15.42
CA GLU A 397 11.23 -1.28 16.86
C GLU A 397 9.89 -1.97 17.18
N LEU A 398 8.84 -1.69 16.39
CA LEU A 398 7.52 -2.29 16.55
C LEU A 398 7.52 -3.79 16.25
N ILE A 399 8.06 -4.20 15.09
CA ILE A 399 8.11 -5.63 14.74
C ILE A 399 9.10 -6.40 15.62
N ALA A 400 10.15 -5.74 16.12
CA ALA A 400 11.13 -6.31 17.05
C ALA A 400 10.64 -6.38 18.50
N HIS A 401 9.49 -5.79 18.81
CA HIS A 401 9.03 -5.68 20.18
C HIS A 401 8.74 -7.08 20.76
N ARG A 402 9.29 -7.39 21.95
CA ARG A 402 9.21 -8.72 22.57
C ARG A 402 7.79 -9.29 22.67
N VAL A 403 6.81 -8.42 22.97
CA VAL A 403 5.40 -8.84 23.08
C VAL A 403 4.84 -9.12 21.69
N PHE A 404 5.20 -8.33 20.67
CA PHE A 404 4.74 -8.56 19.31
C PHE A 404 5.27 -9.89 18.78
N ILE A 405 6.58 -10.12 18.87
CA ILE A 405 7.23 -11.39 18.49
C ILE A 405 6.56 -12.58 19.21
N GLY A 406 6.46 -12.51 20.54
CA GLY A 406 5.88 -13.60 21.33
C GLY A 406 4.41 -13.88 20.98
N ARG A 407 3.59 -12.84 20.75
CA ARG A 407 2.19 -13.00 20.36
C ARG A 407 2.06 -13.60 18.96
N VAL A 408 2.83 -13.11 17.99
CA VAL A 408 2.75 -13.57 16.60
C VAL A 408 3.30 -14.99 16.43
N LEU A 409 4.49 -15.27 16.96
CA LEU A 409 5.17 -16.56 16.73
C LEU A 409 4.71 -17.68 17.67
N ALA A 410 4.22 -17.36 18.87
CA ALA A 410 3.82 -18.41 19.84
C ALA A 410 2.32 -18.60 19.99
N GLN A 411 1.47 -17.59 19.74
CA GLN A 411 0.03 -17.69 20.05
C GLN A 411 -0.87 -17.95 18.85
N ILE A 412 -0.45 -17.58 17.65
CA ILE A 412 -1.23 -17.87 16.45
C ILE A 412 -1.04 -19.36 16.11
N PRO A 413 -2.11 -20.17 16.11
CA PRO A 413 -2.00 -21.61 15.90
C PRO A 413 -1.63 -21.95 14.45
N GLN A 414 -1.21 -23.20 14.23
CA GLN A 414 -0.92 -23.77 12.89
C GLN A 414 0.16 -23.00 12.12
N GLN A 415 1.11 -22.35 12.81
CA GLN A 415 2.19 -21.56 12.19
C GLN A 415 1.70 -20.43 11.26
N LYS A 416 0.41 -20.06 11.27
CA LYS A 416 -0.10 -18.95 10.44
C LYS A 416 0.59 -17.63 10.81
N GLY A 417 0.88 -17.43 12.09
CA GLY A 417 1.64 -16.26 12.56
C GLY A 417 3.08 -16.24 12.07
N TRP A 418 3.70 -17.42 11.86
CA TRP A 418 5.05 -17.51 11.32
C TRP A 418 5.09 -16.98 9.89
N HIS A 419 4.12 -17.36 9.07
CA HIS A 419 4.02 -16.84 7.71
C HIS A 419 3.91 -15.31 7.70
N MET A 420 3.03 -14.74 8.52
CA MET A 420 2.87 -13.28 8.63
C MET A 420 4.16 -12.59 9.09
N TYR A 421 4.84 -13.13 10.10
CA TYR A 421 6.09 -12.55 10.60
C TYR A 421 7.24 -12.70 9.59
N SER A 422 7.29 -13.81 8.86
CA SER A 422 8.25 -14.03 7.77
C SER A 422 8.10 -12.97 6.68
N GLN A 423 6.85 -12.60 6.34
CA GLN A 423 6.58 -11.55 5.36
C GLN A 423 7.13 -10.21 5.82
N LEU A 424 6.95 -9.84 7.10
CA LEU A 424 7.53 -8.61 7.66
C LEU A 424 9.07 -8.63 7.58
N LEU A 425 9.71 -9.75 7.92
CA LEU A 425 11.17 -9.86 7.77
C LEU A 425 11.61 -9.76 6.31
N ILE A 426 10.86 -10.36 5.38
CA ILE A 426 11.12 -10.24 3.94
C ILE A 426 11.00 -8.79 3.48
N ASP A 427 9.99 -8.04 3.95
CA ASP A 427 9.84 -6.62 3.64
C ASP A 427 11.07 -5.81 4.12
N LEU A 428 11.56 -6.10 5.33
CA LEU A 428 12.78 -5.49 5.87
C LEU A 428 14.01 -5.83 5.04
N PHE A 429 14.21 -7.11 4.68
CA PHE A 429 15.36 -7.56 3.91
C PHE A 429 15.35 -7.00 2.49
N LYS A 430 14.19 -6.98 1.83
CA LYS A 430 14.02 -6.36 0.50
C LYS A 430 14.35 -4.87 0.54
N TYR A 431 13.93 -4.15 1.59
CA TYR A 431 14.28 -2.75 1.77
C TYR A 431 15.78 -2.53 1.99
N LEU A 432 16.42 -3.39 2.80
CA LEU A 432 17.86 -3.27 3.09
C LEU A 432 18.75 -3.72 1.92
N ALA A 433 18.31 -4.68 1.13
CA ALA A 433 19.09 -5.33 0.07
C ALA A 433 19.86 -4.35 -0.87
N PRO A 434 19.24 -3.32 -1.47
CA PRO A 434 19.97 -2.39 -2.34
C PRO A 434 21.08 -1.63 -1.62
N PHE A 435 20.88 -1.29 -0.34
CA PHE A 435 21.90 -0.59 0.44
C PHE A 435 23.04 -1.52 0.86
N LEU A 436 22.72 -2.77 1.21
CA LEU A 436 23.69 -3.75 1.68
C LEU A 436 24.56 -4.36 0.58
N ARG A 437 24.16 -4.26 -0.69
CA ARG A 437 25.01 -4.63 -1.83
C ARG A 437 26.21 -3.69 -2.02
N ASN A 438 26.12 -2.46 -1.51
CA ASN A 438 27.20 -1.50 -1.58
C ASN A 438 28.27 -1.78 -0.51
N ALA A 439 29.54 -1.60 -0.88
CA ALA A 439 30.65 -1.81 0.04
C ALA A 439 30.69 -0.77 1.18
N GLU A 440 30.20 0.44 0.93
CA GLU A 440 30.14 1.53 1.91
C GLU A 440 28.71 1.79 2.37
N LEU A 441 28.45 1.58 3.66
CA LEU A 441 27.15 1.83 4.27
C LEU A 441 27.12 3.21 4.93
N ALA A 442 26.15 4.03 4.56
CA ALA A 442 25.86 5.27 5.27
C ALA A 442 25.50 4.99 6.75
N LYS A 443 25.85 5.90 7.66
CA LYS A 443 25.59 5.74 9.11
C LYS A 443 24.14 5.35 9.44
N PRO A 444 23.09 5.94 8.84
CA PRO A 444 21.71 5.52 9.10
C PRO A 444 21.47 4.03 8.79
N VAL A 445 21.96 3.56 7.64
CA VAL A 445 21.84 2.16 7.20
C VAL A 445 22.57 1.23 8.17
N GLN A 446 23.75 1.61 8.68
CA GLN A 446 24.48 0.82 9.68
C GLN A 446 23.67 0.63 10.98
N HIS A 447 22.94 1.65 11.43
CA HIS A 447 22.08 1.53 12.61
C HIS A 447 20.93 0.57 12.36
N LEU A 448 20.29 0.68 11.19
CA LEU A 448 19.20 -0.21 10.80
C LEU A 448 19.68 -1.66 10.69
N TYR A 449 20.81 -1.90 10.02
CA TYR A 449 21.46 -3.20 9.91
C TYR A 449 21.80 -3.82 11.28
N LYS A 450 22.37 -3.04 12.21
CA LYS A 450 22.63 -3.50 13.59
C LYS A 450 21.34 -3.87 14.32
N GLY A 451 20.26 -3.10 14.11
CA GLY A 451 18.92 -3.44 14.62
C GLY A 451 18.44 -4.78 14.07
N THR A 452 18.54 -4.98 12.75
CA THR A 452 18.17 -6.23 12.08
C THR A 452 18.95 -7.43 12.62
N LEU A 453 20.26 -7.30 12.84
CA LEU A 453 21.06 -8.36 13.43
C LEU A 453 20.60 -8.73 14.85
N ARG A 454 20.20 -7.75 15.67
CA ARG A 454 19.67 -8.02 17.01
C ARG A 454 18.35 -8.78 16.96
N VAL A 455 17.47 -8.43 16.03
CA VAL A 455 16.21 -9.16 15.81
C VAL A 455 16.51 -10.60 15.40
N LEU A 456 17.41 -10.80 14.43
CA LEU A 456 17.81 -12.14 13.99
C LEU A 456 18.44 -12.98 15.11
N LEU A 457 19.25 -12.36 15.99
CA LEU A 457 19.83 -13.03 17.15
C LEU A 457 18.75 -13.49 18.15
N VAL A 458 17.75 -12.65 18.41
CA VAL A 458 16.60 -13.03 19.25
C VAL A 458 15.84 -14.20 18.63
N LEU A 459 15.57 -14.14 17.31
CA LEU A 459 14.88 -15.23 16.61
C LEU A 459 15.69 -16.52 16.60
N LEU A 460 17.01 -16.44 16.41
CA LEU A 460 17.92 -17.59 16.48
C LEU A 460 17.87 -18.27 17.84
N HIS A 461 17.83 -17.50 18.93
CA HIS A 461 17.79 -18.04 20.28
C HIS A 461 16.40 -18.57 20.67
N ASP A 462 15.35 -17.79 20.45
CA ASP A 462 14.01 -18.06 20.98
C ASP A 462 13.15 -18.90 20.02
N PHE A 463 13.36 -18.77 18.70
CA PHE A 463 12.57 -19.38 17.63
C PHE A 463 13.43 -19.96 16.49
N PRO A 464 14.43 -20.83 16.77
CA PRO A 464 15.30 -21.39 15.73
C PRO A 464 14.55 -22.18 14.65
N GLU A 465 13.47 -22.88 15.01
CA GLU A 465 12.65 -23.63 14.06
C GLU A 465 11.97 -22.72 13.02
N PHE A 466 11.58 -21.51 13.43
CA PHE A 466 11.03 -20.51 12.50
C PHE A 466 12.06 -20.09 11.46
N LEU A 467 13.31 -19.84 11.88
CA LEU A 467 14.37 -19.52 10.93
C LEU A 467 14.71 -20.73 10.04
N CYS A 468 14.62 -21.96 10.55
CA CYS A 468 14.80 -23.18 9.75
C CYS A 468 13.74 -23.29 8.65
N ASP A 469 12.46 -23.09 8.96
CA ASP A 469 11.38 -23.29 7.99
C ASP A 469 11.43 -22.24 6.86
N TYR A 470 11.87 -21.01 7.15
CA TYR A 470 11.87 -19.89 6.21
C TYR A 470 13.26 -19.52 5.67
N HIS A 471 14.31 -20.32 5.95
CA HIS A 471 15.69 -20.00 5.58
C HIS A 471 15.87 -19.73 4.08
N PHE A 472 15.19 -20.51 3.22
CA PHE A 472 15.28 -20.36 1.77
C PHE A 472 14.74 -19.00 1.32
N ALA A 473 13.53 -18.66 1.76
CA ALA A 473 12.89 -17.38 1.43
C ALA A 473 13.71 -16.17 1.93
N PHE A 474 14.31 -16.27 3.12
CA PHE A 474 15.17 -15.20 3.62
C PHE A 474 16.50 -15.09 2.86
N CYS A 475 17.13 -16.23 2.53
CA CYS A 475 18.38 -16.22 1.77
C CYS A 475 18.20 -15.74 0.32
N ASP A 476 17.02 -15.91 -0.27
CA ASP A 476 16.71 -15.43 -1.62
C ASP A 476 16.70 -13.89 -1.70
N VAL A 477 16.26 -13.22 -0.63
CA VAL A 477 16.18 -11.75 -0.58
C VAL A 477 17.42 -11.08 0.03
N ILE A 478 18.20 -11.79 0.84
CA ILE A 478 19.41 -11.24 1.47
C ILE A 478 20.60 -11.33 0.49
N PRO A 479 21.27 -10.21 0.19
CA PRO A 479 22.45 -10.21 -0.68
C PRO A 479 23.55 -11.19 -0.22
N SER A 480 24.21 -11.84 -1.19
CA SER A 480 25.20 -12.89 -0.91
C SER A 480 26.43 -12.40 -0.14
N ASN A 481 26.77 -11.11 -0.23
CA ASN A 481 27.85 -10.47 0.52
C ASN A 481 27.50 -10.22 2.01
N CYS A 482 26.24 -10.38 2.41
CA CYS A 482 25.79 -10.22 3.81
C CYS A 482 26.04 -11.50 4.64
N ILE A 483 27.29 -11.94 4.71
CA ILE A 483 27.68 -13.24 5.30
C ILE A 483 27.16 -13.41 6.72
N GLN A 484 27.29 -12.40 7.58
CA GLN A 484 26.84 -12.50 8.97
C GLN A 484 25.32 -12.72 9.07
N MET A 485 24.52 -11.96 8.31
CA MET A 485 23.06 -12.13 8.31
C MET A 485 22.67 -13.52 7.81
N ARG A 486 23.27 -13.98 6.70
CA ARG A 486 22.99 -15.32 6.15
C ARG A 486 23.39 -16.41 7.12
N ASN A 487 24.53 -16.27 7.81
CA ASN A 487 24.93 -17.23 8.83
C ASN A 487 23.93 -17.32 9.98
N LEU A 488 23.37 -16.19 10.45
CA LEU A 488 22.33 -16.22 11.49
C LEU A 488 21.06 -16.96 11.08
N ILE A 489 20.76 -17.01 9.78
CA ILE A 489 19.59 -17.70 9.22
C ILE A 489 19.89 -19.18 8.92
N LEU A 490 21.12 -19.52 8.56
CA LEU A 490 21.54 -20.87 8.18
C LEU A 490 22.12 -21.70 9.33
N SER A 491 22.51 -21.06 10.44
CA SER A 491 22.99 -21.74 11.66
C SER A 491 21.91 -22.38 12.57
N PRO A 492 20.65 -21.91 12.62
CA PRO A 492 19.63 -22.55 13.44
C PRO A 492 19.38 -23.99 13.00
N TYR A 493 19.09 -24.83 13.98
CA TYR A 493 18.67 -26.22 13.80
C TYR A 493 17.57 -26.53 14.83
N PRO A 494 16.73 -27.56 14.61
CA PRO A 494 15.66 -27.92 15.55
C PRO A 494 16.20 -28.17 16.96
N ARG A 495 15.55 -27.62 18.01
CA ARG A 495 16.06 -27.68 19.40
C ARG A 495 16.25 -29.10 19.95
N ASN A 496 15.55 -30.08 19.39
CA ASN A 496 15.64 -31.49 19.76
C ASN A 496 16.79 -32.24 19.04
N MET A 497 17.48 -31.60 18.09
CA MET A 497 18.61 -32.17 17.38
C MET A 497 19.92 -31.91 18.14
N ARG A 498 20.79 -32.92 18.22
CA ARG A 498 22.17 -32.76 18.70
C ARG A 498 23.11 -32.85 17.51
N LEU A 499 23.78 -31.75 17.21
CA LEU A 499 24.82 -31.74 16.20
C LEU A 499 26.11 -32.35 16.78
N PRO A 500 26.77 -33.28 16.06
CA PRO A 500 28.09 -33.74 16.47
C PRO A 500 29.09 -32.58 16.38
N ASP A 501 30.11 -32.58 17.24
CA ASP A 501 31.20 -31.61 17.15
C ASP A 501 31.96 -31.82 15.82
N PRO A 502 32.01 -30.83 14.92
CA PRO A 502 32.72 -30.93 13.65
C PRO A 502 34.21 -31.24 13.80
N PHE A 503 34.81 -30.97 14.97
CA PHE A 503 36.21 -31.25 15.25
C PHE A 503 36.44 -32.63 15.87
N THR A 504 35.40 -33.47 15.98
CA THR A 504 35.53 -34.86 16.46
C THR A 504 36.42 -35.66 15.49
N PRO A 505 37.56 -36.22 15.96
CA PRO A 505 38.41 -37.03 15.10
C PRO A 505 37.65 -38.24 14.54
N ASN A 506 37.80 -38.51 13.24
CA ASN A 506 37.13 -39.60 12.53
C ASN A 506 35.59 -39.52 12.56
N LEU A 507 35.00 -38.33 12.63
CA LEU A 507 33.56 -38.14 12.48
C LEU A 507 33.08 -38.71 11.14
N LYS A 508 32.17 -39.69 11.20
CA LYS A 508 31.49 -40.24 10.02
C LYS A 508 30.21 -39.46 9.78
N VAL A 509 30.10 -38.86 8.61
CA VAL A 509 28.95 -38.03 8.19
C VAL A 509 27.93 -38.84 7.36
N GLU A 510 28.36 -39.99 6.83
CA GLU A 510 27.55 -40.92 6.01
C GLU A 510 26.60 -41.80 6.82
#